data_AF-A0A835W777-F1
#
_entry.id   AF-A0A835W777-F1
#
_cell.length_a   1.000
_cell.length_b   1.000
_cell.length_c   1.000
_cell.angle_alpha   90.00
_cell.angle_beta   90.00
_cell.angle_gamma   90.00
#
_symmetry.space_group_name_H-M   'P 1'
#
loop_
_entity.id
_entity.type
_entity.pdbx_description
1 polymer ?
#
loop_
_entity_poly.entity_id
_entity_poly.type
_entity_poly.pdbx_seq_one_letter_code
_entity_poly.pdbx_strand_id
1 'polypeptide(L)'
;MTDWGAPLCVVHLQDMENTTGSWDMYGVDEKKRYPDNQAKFFTQATDIISRRESLRALIALSGVAAIVTYGIKGAKDADLPITKGPQTTGENGKGGSVRSRL
;
A
#
# COMPACT_ATOMS: atom_id res chain seq x y z
N MET A 1 20.99 -26.03 -28.58
CA MET A 1 21.37 -26.82 -27.40
C MET A 1 22.88 -26.93 -27.37
N THR A 2 23.59 -25.87 -26.98
CA THR A 2 25.07 -25.86 -26.96
C THR A 2 25.57 -25.16 -25.70
N ASP A 3 25.82 -26.03 -24.72
CA ASP A 3 26.85 -26.00 -23.68
C ASP A 3 26.85 -24.89 -22.62
N TRP A 4 26.03 -25.09 -21.58
CA TRP A 4 26.15 -24.47 -20.24
C TRP A 4 27.16 -25.21 -19.31
N GLY A 5 28.04 -26.05 -19.87
CA GLY A 5 28.95 -26.95 -19.13
C GLY A 5 30.45 -26.74 -19.37
N ALA A 6 30.85 -25.72 -20.16
CA ALA A 6 32.26 -25.39 -20.33
C ALA A 6 32.83 -24.77 -19.03
N PRO A 7 33.96 -25.26 -18.50
CA PRO A 7 34.35 -25.05 -17.10
C PRO A 7 34.69 -23.60 -16.69
N LEU A 8 34.71 -22.62 -17.59
CA LEU A 8 35.01 -21.21 -17.27
C LEU A 8 34.36 -20.16 -18.20
N CYS A 9 33.54 -20.53 -19.18
CA CYS A 9 32.94 -19.56 -20.12
C CYS A 9 31.53 -19.18 -19.67
N VAL A 10 31.43 -18.13 -18.83
CA VAL A 10 30.16 -17.63 -18.27
C VAL A 10 29.52 -16.50 -19.10
N VAL A 11 30.14 -16.12 -20.22
CA VAL A 11 29.70 -14.99 -21.05
C VAL A 11 29.25 -15.49 -22.41
N HIS A 12 27.94 -15.43 -22.67
CA HIS A 12 27.31 -15.81 -23.93
C HIS A 12 26.67 -14.60 -24.62
N LEU A 13 27.26 -14.10 -25.70
CA LEU A 13 26.73 -12.95 -26.45
C LEU A 13 25.37 -13.23 -27.13
N GLN A 14 25.05 -14.49 -27.39
CA GLN A 14 23.79 -14.92 -28.01
C GLN A 14 22.68 -15.20 -26.97
N ASP A 15 23.04 -15.28 -25.68
CA ASP A 15 22.15 -15.61 -24.58
C ASP A 15 22.45 -14.71 -23.37
N MET A 16 21.93 -13.48 -23.46
CA MET A 16 22.14 -12.44 -22.46
C MET A 16 21.37 -12.73 -21.17
N GLU A 17 20.22 -13.39 -21.25
CA GLU A 17 19.36 -13.69 -20.09
C GLU A 17 20.10 -14.55 -19.07
N ASN A 18 20.82 -15.56 -19.56
CA ASN A 18 21.56 -16.45 -18.70
C ASN A 18 22.93 -15.88 -18.28
N THR A 19 23.54 -15.02 -19.10
CA THR A 19 24.78 -14.28 -18.76
C THR A 19 24.55 -13.23 -17.67
N THR A 20 23.38 -12.57 -17.69
CA THR A 20 23.01 -11.53 -16.72
C THR A 20 22.36 -12.09 -15.45
N GLY A 21 22.16 -13.40 -15.40
CA GLY A 21 21.54 -14.08 -14.26
C GLY A 21 20.06 -13.77 -14.10
N SER A 22 19.35 -13.50 -15.19
CA SER A 22 17.92 -13.17 -15.21
C SER A 22 17.02 -14.40 -15.03
N TRP A 23 17.37 -15.26 -14.09
CA TRP A 23 16.65 -16.49 -13.79
C TRP A 23 15.57 -16.25 -12.73
N ASP A 24 14.34 -16.69 -13.02
CA ASP A 24 13.31 -16.78 -11.99
C ASP A 24 13.56 -18.02 -11.12
N MET A 25 14.27 -17.83 -10.00
CA MET A 25 14.66 -18.90 -9.09
C MET A 25 13.48 -19.61 -8.41
N TYR A 26 12.31 -18.97 -8.38
CA TYR A 26 11.14 -19.45 -7.64
C TYR A 26 9.87 -19.56 -8.50
N GLY A 27 10.00 -19.35 -9.80
CA GLY A 27 8.94 -19.57 -10.77
C GLY A 27 8.48 -21.02 -10.74
N VAL A 28 7.19 -21.23 -10.51
CA VAL A 28 6.58 -22.56 -10.59
C VAL A 28 5.60 -22.55 -11.75
N ASP A 29 5.82 -23.41 -12.74
CA ASP A 29 4.99 -23.56 -13.95
C ASP A 29 3.64 -24.28 -13.70
N GLU A 30 3.01 -24.02 -12.55
CA GLU A 30 1.68 -24.55 -12.23
C GLU A 30 0.59 -23.63 -12.76
N LYS A 31 -0.32 -24.18 -13.58
CA LYS A 31 -1.35 -23.37 -14.27
C LYS A 31 -2.33 -22.67 -13.34
N LYS A 32 -2.84 -23.34 -12.29
CA LYS A 32 -3.75 -22.77 -11.27
C LYS A 32 -3.73 -23.62 -10.00
N ARG A 33 -3.53 -22.98 -8.84
CA ARG A 33 -3.62 -23.63 -7.50
C ARG A 33 -4.99 -23.57 -6.85
N TYR A 34 -5.85 -22.65 -7.29
CA TYR A 34 -7.15 -22.40 -6.67
C TYR A 34 -8.30 -23.07 -7.42
N PRO A 35 -9.36 -23.51 -6.72
CA PRO A 35 -10.58 -24.05 -7.32
C PRO A 35 -11.24 -23.07 -8.32
N ASP A 36 -11.86 -23.63 -9.37
CA ASP A 36 -12.44 -22.83 -10.47
C ASP A 36 -13.61 -21.94 -10.04
N ASN A 37 -14.42 -22.38 -9.08
CA ASN A 37 -15.54 -21.58 -8.55
C ASN A 37 -15.04 -20.32 -7.82
N GLN A 38 -13.98 -20.46 -7.00
CA GLN A 38 -13.35 -19.36 -6.30
C GLN A 38 -12.69 -18.40 -7.28
N ALA A 39 -11.96 -18.93 -8.27
CA ALA A 39 -11.32 -18.12 -9.31
C ALA A 39 -12.36 -17.28 -10.08
N LYS A 40 -13.46 -17.91 -10.53
CA LYS A 40 -14.54 -17.21 -11.25
C LYS A 40 -15.17 -16.08 -10.44
N PHE A 41 -15.43 -16.32 -9.15
CA PHE A 41 -15.98 -15.29 -8.26
C PHE A 41 -15.06 -14.07 -8.18
N PHE A 42 -13.77 -14.28 -7.88
CA PHE A 42 -12.82 -13.17 -7.75
C PHE A 42 -12.58 -12.43 -9.06
N THR A 43 -12.51 -13.14 -10.18
CA THR A 43 -12.38 -12.50 -11.50
C THR A 43 -13.55 -11.56 -11.77
N GLN A 44 -14.78 -11.97 -11.47
CA GLN A 44 -15.96 -11.13 -11.68
C GLN A 44 -16.05 -9.98 -10.67
N ALA A 45 -15.78 -10.25 -9.38
CA ALA A 45 -15.87 -9.25 -8.33
C ALA A 45 -14.84 -8.12 -8.50
N THR A 46 -13.64 -8.45 -8.99
CA THR A 46 -12.56 -7.47 -9.17
C THR A 46 -12.60 -6.75 -10.52
N ASP A 47 -13.49 -7.14 -11.44
CA ASP A 47 -13.48 -6.63 -12.81
C ASP A 47 -13.63 -5.10 -12.89
N ILE A 48 -14.45 -4.52 -12.01
CA ILE A 48 -14.68 -3.07 -11.92
C ILE A 48 -13.41 -2.31 -11.49
N ILE A 49 -12.57 -2.93 -10.67
CA ILE A 49 -11.33 -2.36 -10.11
C ILE A 49 -10.07 -2.92 -10.79
N SER A 50 -10.23 -3.71 -11.87
CA SER A 50 -9.12 -4.38 -12.55
C SER A 50 -8.18 -3.39 -13.25
N ARG A 51 -8.69 -2.21 -13.64
CA ARG A 51 -7.90 -1.16 -14.27
C ARG A 51 -7.16 -0.35 -13.20
N ARG A 52 -5.87 -0.14 -13.42
CA ARG A 52 -5.01 0.64 -12.50
C ARG A 52 -5.60 2.00 -12.15
N GLU A 53 -6.17 2.68 -13.14
CA GLU A 53 -6.72 4.02 -12.93
C GLU A 53 -8.04 4.01 -12.15
N SER A 54 -8.93 3.03 -12.39
CA SER A 54 -10.17 2.91 -11.61
C SER A 54 -9.88 2.52 -10.17
N LEU A 55 -8.89 1.65 -9.92
CA LEU A 55 -8.45 1.30 -8.58
C LEU A 55 -7.85 2.49 -7.83
N ARG A 56 -6.99 3.28 -8.49
CA ARG A 56 -6.41 4.50 -7.91
C ARG A 56 -7.49 5.53 -7.58
N ALA A 57 -8.41 5.77 -8.52
CA ALA A 57 -9.51 6.69 -8.31
C ALA A 57 -10.41 6.23 -7.16
N LEU A 58 -10.74 4.94 -7.08
CA LEU A 58 -11.53 4.38 -5.99
C LEU A 58 -10.85 4.61 -4.64
N ILE A 59 -9.57 4.25 -4.50
CA ILE A 59 -8.83 4.39 -3.23
C ILE A 59 -8.72 5.86 -2.83
N ALA A 60 -8.36 6.74 -3.78
CA ALA A 60 -8.22 8.15 -3.50
C ALA A 60 -9.55 8.78 -3.07
N LEU A 61 -10.62 8.55 -3.83
CA LEU A 61 -11.93 9.16 -3.56
C LEU A 61 -12.59 8.58 -2.31
N SER A 62 -12.63 7.25 -2.17
CA SER A 62 -13.23 6.60 -1.01
C SER A 62 -12.42 6.85 0.27
N GLY A 63 -11.09 6.84 0.18
CA GLY A 63 -10.21 7.14 1.30
C GLY A 63 -10.39 8.58 1.80
N VAL A 64 -10.39 9.56 0.89
CA VAL A 64 -10.64 10.96 1.26
C VAL A 64 -12.05 11.13 1.84
N ALA A 65 -13.07 10.54 1.22
CA ALA A 65 -14.43 10.62 1.73
C ALA A 65 -14.57 10.02 3.13
N ALA A 66 -13.94 8.86 3.39
CA ALA A 66 -13.95 8.22 4.70
C ALA A 66 -13.24 9.08 5.77
N ILE A 67 -12.08 9.65 5.45
CA ILE A 67 -11.34 10.52 6.38
C ILE A 67 -12.15 11.78 6.70
N VAL A 68 -12.77 12.42 5.70
CA VAL A 68 -13.56 13.64 5.89
C VAL A 68 -14.81 13.34 6.73
N THR A 69 -15.55 12.29 6.40
CA THR A 69 -16.76 11.92 7.14
C THR A 69 -16.45 11.53 8.59
N TYR A 70 -15.35 10.81 8.81
CA TYR A 70 -14.85 10.53 10.15
C TYR A 70 -14.44 11.82 10.87
N GLY A 71 -13.65 12.70 10.25
CA GLY A 71 -13.22 13.96 10.89
C GLY A 71 -14.37 14.88 11.29
N ILE A 72 -15.44 14.96 10.49
CA ILE A 72 -16.58 15.85 10.76
C ILE A 72 -17.53 15.26 11.81
N LYS A 73 -17.90 13.99 11.65
CA LYS A 73 -18.94 13.34 12.46
C LYS A 73 -18.37 12.26 13.36
N GLY A 74 -17.62 11.32 12.78
CA GLY A 74 -17.03 10.20 13.54
C GLY A 74 -16.15 10.65 14.71
N ALA A 75 -15.43 11.76 14.58
CA ALA A 75 -14.54 12.26 15.62
C ALA A 75 -15.30 12.87 16.80
N LYS A 76 -16.50 13.43 16.55
CA LYS A 76 -17.40 13.89 17.61
C LYS A 76 -18.08 12.69 18.28
N ASP A 77 -18.55 11.74 17.48
CA ASP A 77 -19.21 10.53 17.99
C ASP A 77 -18.25 9.64 18.81
N ALA A 78 -16.97 9.60 18.42
CA ALA A 78 -15.89 8.93 19.15
C ALA A 78 -15.27 9.80 20.26
N ASP A 79 -15.87 10.95 20.53
CA ASP A 79 -15.57 11.79 21.69
C ASP A 79 -14.11 12.26 21.78
N LEU A 80 -13.46 12.46 20.62
CA LEU A 80 -12.06 12.87 20.59
C LEU A 80 -11.87 14.22 21.29
N PRO A 81 -10.85 14.38 22.17
CA PRO A 81 -10.66 15.59 22.96
C PRO A 81 -10.58 16.89 22.14
N ILE A 82 -10.03 16.81 20.93
CA ILE A 82 -9.92 17.95 20.02
C ILE A 82 -11.29 18.51 19.60
N THR A 83 -12.34 17.67 19.57
CA THR A 83 -13.68 18.09 19.15
C THR A 83 -14.44 18.86 20.24
N LYS A 84 -14.07 18.66 21.52
CA LYS A 84 -14.63 19.38 22.67
C LYS A 84 -13.92 20.70 22.94
N GLY A 85 -12.69 20.86 22.45
CA GLY A 85 -11.84 22.02 22.71
C GLY A 85 -11.34 22.09 24.16
N PRO A 86 -10.51 23.08 24.50
CA PRO A 86 -9.97 23.26 25.84
C PRO A 86 -11.10 23.63 26.81
N GLN A 87 -11.33 22.79 27.82
CA GLN A 87 -12.33 23.04 28.86
C GLN A 87 -11.75 23.79 30.07
N THR A 88 -10.42 23.86 30.16
CA THR A 88 -9.69 24.54 31.23
C THR A 88 -8.59 25.41 30.64
N THR A 89 -8.07 26.34 31.46
CA THR A 89 -6.85 27.07 31.11
C THR A 89 -5.71 26.08 30.87
N GLY A 90 -4.96 26.30 29.79
CA GLY A 90 -3.84 25.44 29.41
C GLY A 90 -2.70 25.46 30.42
N GLU A 91 -1.85 24.45 30.36
CA GLU A 91 -0.64 24.39 31.18
C GLU A 91 0.31 25.55 30.83
N ASN A 92 0.83 26.20 31.86
CA ASN A 92 1.83 27.24 31.70
C ASN A 92 3.19 26.62 31.35
N GLY A 93 3.88 27.17 30.35
CA GLY A 93 5.25 26.79 30.03
C GLY A 93 6.24 27.10 31.18
N LYS A 94 7.48 26.61 31.09
CA LYS A 94 8.49 26.71 32.18
C LYS A 94 8.79 28.14 32.70
N GLY A 95 8.42 29.19 31.97
CA GLY A 95 8.52 30.60 32.40
C GLY A 95 7.21 31.20 32.93
N GLY A 96 6.15 30.40 33.04
CA GLY A 96 4.79 30.80 33.39
C GLY A 96 4.20 31.89 32.50
N SER A 97 3.00 32.36 32.85
CA SER A 97 2.40 33.64 32.38
C SER A 97 3.17 34.87 32.92
N VAL A 98 4.40 34.68 33.40
CA VAL A 98 5.09 35.56 34.37
C VAL A 98 5.84 36.69 33.70
N ARG A 99 6.24 36.55 32.42
CA ARG A 99 6.75 37.69 31.64
C ARG A 99 5.66 38.65 31.15
N SER A 100 4.37 38.29 31.23
CA SER A 100 3.29 39.14 30.70
C SER A 100 2.64 40.06 31.74
N ARG A 101 3.08 40.00 33.01
CA ARG A 101 2.58 40.85 34.10
C ARG A 101 3.67 41.75 34.70
N LEU A 102 4.83 41.81 34.06
CA LEU A 102 5.95 42.73 34.30
C LEU A 102 6.15 43.55 33.03
#